data_AF-A0A503SLA8-F1
#
_entry.id   AF-A0A503SLA8-F1
#
_cell.length_a   1.000
_cell.length_b   1.000
_cell.length_c   1.000
_cell.angle_alpha   90.00
_cell.angle_beta   90.00
_cell.angle_gamma   90.00
#
_symmetry.space_group_name_H-M   'P 1'
#
loop_
_entity.id
_entity.type
_entity.pdbx_description
1 polymer ?
#
loop_
_entity_poly.entity_id
_entity_poly.type
_entity_poly.pdbx_seq_one_letter_code
_entity_poly.pdbx_strand_id
1 'polypeptide(L)' 'MRQRQIAPIGEAMSDLETAAQQAIAAAGGDPVIALLNLMARNLELERELALSRVAVSNGFSRGWHKARP' A
#
# COMPACT_ATOMS: atom_id res chain seq x y z
N MET A 1 -9.59 25.31 -3.59
CA MET A 1 -8.32 24.55 -3.72
C MET A 1 -7.52 24.79 -2.46
N ARG A 2 -7.31 23.79 -1.59
CA ARG A 2 -6.46 23.95 -0.39
C ARG A 2 -5.04 24.23 -0.87
N GLN A 3 -4.48 25.38 -0.50
CA GLN A 3 -3.06 25.66 -0.67
C GLN A 3 -2.28 24.56 0.05
N ARG A 4 -1.34 23.91 -0.65
CA ARG A 4 -0.33 23.07 -0.01
C ARG A 4 0.37 23.97 0.99
N GLN A 5 0.31 23.62 2.27
CA GLN A 5 1.17 24.23 3.29
C GLN A 5 2.59 24.02 2.79
N ILE A 6 3.22 25.10 2.31
CA ILE A 6 4.65 25.13 2.11
C ILE A 6 5.19 25.11 3.53
N ALA A 7 5.54 23.92 4.01
CA ALA A 7 6.08 23.74 5.34
C ALA A 7 7.29 24.68 5.49
N PRO A 8 7.40 25.42 6.60
CA PRO A 8 8.54 26.29 6.84
C PRO A 8 9.82 25.46 6.77
N ILE A 9 10.89 26.06 6.25
CA ILE A 9 12.22 25.46 6.08
C ILE A 9 12.65 24.82 7.41
N GLY A 10 12.41 23.52 7.58
CA GLY A 10 12.72 22.79 8.82
C GLY A 10 11.65 21.81 9.34
N GLU A 11 10.41 21.82 8.84
CA GLU A 11 9.47 20.72 9.14
C GLU A 11 9.86 19.51 8.29
N ALA A 12 10.35 18.45 8.95
CA ALA A 12 10.65 17.19 8.29
C ALA A 12 9.39 16.70 7.58
N MET A 13 9.48 16.54 6.25
CA MET A 13 8.39 15.95 5.46
C MET A 13 7.96 14.64 6.10
N SER A 14 6.65 14.42 6.20
CA SER A 14 6.16 13.14 6.72
C SER A 14 6.65 11.98 5.84
N ASP A 15 6.78 10.79 6.42
CA ASP A 15 7.18 9.59 5.68
C ASP A 15 6.24 9.34 4.48
N LEU A 16 4.95 9.65 4.65
CA LEU A 16 3.94 9.52 3.60
C LEU A 16 4.19 10.52 2.46
N GLU A 17 4.50 11.78 2.77
CA GLU A 17 4.82 12.79 1.76
C GLU A 17 6.12 12.45 1.02
N THR A 18 7.11 11.91 1.73
CA THR A 18 8.36 11.43 1.14
C THR A 18 8.09 10.27 0.18
N ALA A 19 7.29 9.28 0.59
CA ALA A 19 6.89 8.15 -0.26
C ALA A 19 6.09 8.61 -1.48
N ALA A 20 5.19 9.59 -1.32
CA ALA A 20 4.44 10.17 -2.44
C ALA A 20 5.38 10.85 -3.45
N GLN A 21 6.37 11.62 -2.95
CA GLN A 21 7.33 12.28 -3.83
C GLN A 21 8.24 11.28 -4.56
N GLN A 22 8.64 10.19 -3.89
CA GLN A 22 9.37 9.09 -4.52
C GLN A 22 8.53 8.39 -5.59
N ALA A 23 7.23 8.16 -5.35
CA ALA A 23 6.33 7.57 -6.33
C ALA A 23 6.16 8.47 -7.57
N ILE A 24 6.04 9.79 -7.37
CA ILE A 24 5.99 10.77 -8.46
C ILE A 24 7.30 10.77 -9.25
N ALA A 25 8.45 10.75 -8.56
CA ALA A 25 9.75 10.69 -9.22
C ALA A 25 9.92 9.40 -10.05
N ALA A 26 9.48 8.25 -9.54
CA ALA A 26 9.50 6.97 -10.26
C ALA A 26 8.57 6.97 -11.49
N ALA A 27 7.52 7.78 -11.48
CA ALA A 27 6.63 8.00 -12.62
C ALA A 27 7.13 9.08 -13.61
N GLY A 28 8.42 9.44 -13.57
CA GLY A 28 8.99 10.48 -14.44
C GLY A 28 8.47 11.88 -14.12
N GLY A 29 7.99 12.11 -12.91
CA GLY A 29 7.41 13.39 -12.48
C GLY A 29 5.91 13.54 -12.77
N ASP A 30 5.26 12.55 -13.39
CA ASP A 30 3.82 12.61 -13.68
C ASP A 30 3.00 12.08 -12.48
N PRO A 31 2.25 12.96 -11.78
CA PRO A 31 1.46 12.56 -10.63
C PRO A 31 0.24 11.69 -10.98
N VAL A 32 -0.28 11.79 -12.20
CA VAL A 32 -1.40 10.96 -12.66
C VAL A 32 -0.92 9.53 -12.87
N ILE A 33 0.24 9.36 -13.52
CA ILE A 33 0.85 8.03 -13.69
C ILE A 33 1.22 7.43 -12.33
N ALA A 34 1.79 8.21 -11.41
CA ALA A 34 2.11 7.74 -10.06
C ALA A 34 0.87 7.23 -9.31
N LEU A 35 -0.25 7.97 -9.40
CA LEU A 35 -1.53 7.56 -8.80
C LEU A 35 -2.09 6.29 -9.43
N LEU A 36 -2.06 6.18 -10.76
CA LEU A 36 -2.52 4.98 -11.47
C LEU A 36 -1.70 3.75 -11.08
N ASN A 37 -0.38 3.88 -10.99
CA ASN A 37 0.51 2.81 -10.54
C ASN A 37 0.21 2.39 -9.09
N LEU A 38 -0.01 3.36 -8.20
CA LEU A 38 -0.37 3.10 -6.81
C LEU A 38 -1.71 2.36 -6.70
N MET A 39 -2.73 2.80 -7.45
CA MET A 39 -4.05 2.15 -7.48
C MET A 39 -3.97 0.72 -8.01
N ALA A 40 -3.23 0.49 -9.09
CA ALA A 40 -3.03 -0.84 -9.65
C ALA A 40 -2.36 -1.78 -8.63
N ARG A 41 -1.31 -1.30 -7.94
CA ARG A 41 -0.64 -2.09 -6.90
C ARG A 41 -1.55 -2.36 -5.70
N ASN A 42 -2.38 -1.40 -5.30
CA ASN A 42 -3.32 -1.60 -4.21
C ASN A 42 -4.37 -2.68 -4.56
N LEU A 43 -4.94 -2.64 -5.76
CA LEU A 43 -5.88 -3.67 -6.24
C LEU A 43 -5.26 -5.07 -6.24
N GLU A 44 -3.99 -5.18 -6.62
CA GLU A 44 -3.24 -6.45 -6.57
C GLU A 44 -3.09 -6.94 -5.13
N LEU A 45 -2.68 -6.07 -4.20
CA LEU A 45 -2.52 -6.40 -2.77
C LEU A 45 -3.86 -6.77 -2.12
N GLU A 46 -4.95 -6.08 -2.44
CA GLU A 46 -6.29 -6.41 -1.96
C GLU A 46 -6.71 -7.80 -2.44
N ARG A 47 -6.40 -8.15 -3.70
CA ARG A 47 -6.65 -9.48 -4.25
C ARG A 47 -5.82 -10.56 -3.55
N GLU A 48 -4.52 -10.33 -3.36
CA GLU A 48 -3.63 -11.25 -2.64
C GLU A 48 -4.07 -11.45 -1.18
N LEU A 49 -4.50 -10.38 -0.52
CA LEU A 49 -5.03 -10.44 0.84
C LEU A 49 -6.33 -11.25 0.90
N ALA A 50 -7.24 -11.06 -0.05
CA ALA A 50 -8.48 -11.83 -0.14
C ALA A 50 -8.19 -13.33 -0.33
N LEU A 51 -7.27 -13.69 -1.24
CA LEU A 51 -6.86 -15.07 -1.46
C LEU A 51 -6.20 -15.68 -0.21
N SER A 52 -5.32 -14.94 0.44
CA SER A 52 -4.63 -15.37 1.65
C SER A 52 -5.59 -15.60 2.81
N ARG A 53 -6.58 -14.73 3.00
CA ARG A 53 -7.63 -14.89 4.04
C ARG A 53 -8.45 -16.15 3.82
N VAL A 54 -8.82 -16.45 2.57
CA VAL A 54 -9.53 -17.70 2.23
C VAL A 54 -8.64 -18.91 2.49
N ALA A 55 -7.36 -18.86 2.12
CA ALA A 55 -6.41 -19.95 2.37
C ALA A 55 -6.18 -20.21 3.87
N VAL A 56 -6.02 -19.15 4.67
CA VAL A 56 -5.88 -19.26 6.14
C VAL A 56 -7.16 -19.82 6.76
N SER A 57 -8.35 -19.34 6.35
CA SER A 57 -9.61 -19.89 6.84
C SER A 57 -9.80 -21.34 6.45
N ASN A 58 -9.47 -21.74 5.21
CA ASN A 58 -9.57 -23.12 4.76
C ASN A 58 -8.55 -24.04 5.48
N GLY A 59 -7.32 -23.58 5.70
CA GLY A 59 -6.29 -24.32 6.46
C GLY A 59 -6.64 -24.45 7.95
N PHE A 60 -7.22 -23.40 8.55
CA PHE A 60 -7.72 -23.39 9.92
C PHE A 60 -8.94 -24.33 10.09
N SER A 61 -9.90 -24.29 9.17
CA SER A 61 -11.10 -25.13 9.19
C SER A 61 -10.81 -26.62 8.92
N ARG A 62 -9.73 -26.96 8.19
CA ARG A 62 -9.32 -28.35 7.94
C ARG A 62 -8.45 -28.95 9.06
N GLY A 63 -8.39 -28.30 10.23
CA GLY A 63 -7.85 -28.92 11.43
C GLY A 63 -6.33 -29.12 11.43
N TRP A 64 -5.57 -28.27 10.72
CA TRP A 64 -4.10 -28.28 10.81
C TRP A 64 -3.58 -27.99 12.24
N HIS A 65 -4.43 -27.53 13.16
CA HIS A 65 -4.16 -27.45 14.61
C HIS A 65 -4.52 -28.71 15.42
N LYS A 66 -5.10 -29.76 14.81
CA LYS A 66 -5.36 -31.06 15.44
C LYS A 66 -4.45 -32.14 14.88
N ALA A 67 -3.14 -31.95 15.04
CA ALA A 67 -2.21 -33.07 14.94
C ALA A 67 -0.94 -32.77 15.74
N ARG A 68 -1.06 -32.82 17.06
CA ARG A 68 -0.02 -33.45 17.87
C ARG A 68 -0.68 -34.17 19.05
N PRO A 69 -0.46 -35.49 19.22
CA PRO A 69 -0.68 -36.13 20.51
C PRO A 69 0.28 -35.57 21.57
#